data_AF-A0A0Q6JWS3-F1
#
_entry.id   AF-A0A0Q6JWS3-F1
#
_cell.length_a   1.000
_cell.length_b   1.000
_cell.length_c   1.000
_cell.angle_alpha   90.00
_cell.angle_beta   90.00
_cell.angle_gamma   90.00
#
_symmetry.space_group_name_H-M   'P 1'
#
loop_
_entity.id
_entity.type
_entity.pdbx_description
1 polymer ?
#
loop_
_entity_poly.entity_id
_entity_poly.type
_entity_poly.pdbx_seq_one_letter_code
_entity_poly.pdbx_strand_id
1 'polypeptide(L)'
;MGLRWHGLRGFDRARGRAEQRAGEVILDNARSRAPKLSGDLIDSGSADVGSRGVRVGFSAEYAVKQNFKKQRHPGGGDRLFLNKAVAESGPEIEQVIADELRRFL
;
A
#
# COMPACT_ATOMS: atom_id res chain seq x y z
N MET A 1 31.44 18.26 4.72
CA MET A 1 30.19 17.48 4.85
C MET A 1 30.44 16.41 5.90
N GLY A 2 29.88 16.57 7.10
CA GLY A 2 30.06 15.59 8.19
C GLY A 2 28.96 14.55 8.14
N LEU A 3 29.32 13.27 8.02
CA LEU A 3 28.40 12.15 8.20
C LEU A 3 27.86 12.19 9.64
N ARG A 4 26.57 12.50 9.78
CA ARG A 4 25.89 12.55 11.09
C ARG A 4 25.33 11.16 11.38
N TRP A 5 26.04 10.36 12.17
CA TRP A 5 25.58 9.02 12.53
C TRP A 5 24.42 9.08 13.53
N HIS A 6 23.22 8.68 13.10
CA HIS A 6 21.99 8.77 13.90
C HIS A 6 21.72 7.54 14.80
N GLY A 7 22.58 6.51 14.75
CA GLY A 7 22.47 5.28 15.55
C GLY A 7 21.27 4.39 15.20
N LEU A 8 21.22 3.18 15.78
CA LEU A 8 20.22 2.14 15.46
C LEU A 8 18.76 2.59 15.67
N ARG A 9 18.48 3.35 16.72
CA ARG A 9 17.12 3.86 17.00
C ARG A 9 16.59 4.80 15.91
N GLY A 10 17.47 5.54 15.25
CA GLY A 10 17.07 6.43 14.16
C GLY A 10 16.72 5.65 12.90
N PHE A 11 17.45 4.57 12.64
CA PHE A 11 17.19 3.66 11.53
C PHE A 11 15.85 2.94 11.68
N ASP A 12 15.51 2.45 12.88
CA ASP A 12 14.22 1.80 13.14
C ASP A 12 13.03 2.74 12.87
N ARG A 13 13.15 4.02 13.21
CA ARG A 13 12.11 5.02 12.90
C ARG A 13 12.02 5.31 11.41
N ALA A 14 13.15 5.39 10.71
CA ALA A 14 13.17 5.58 9.25
C ALA A 14 12.52 4.40 8.54
N ARG A 15 12.84 3.18 8.99
CA ARG A 15 12.20 1.94 8.53
C ARG A 15 10.69 1.96 8.77
N GLY A 16 10.23 2.29 9.98
CA GLY A 16 8.80 2.33 10.27
C GLY A 16 8.03 3.33 9.40
N ARG A 17 8.62 4.49 9.10
CA ARG A 17 8.04 5.46 8.15
C ARG A 17 8.01 4.94 6.72
N ALA A 18 9.08 4.27 6.30
CA ALA A 18 9.16 3.65 4.97
C ALA A 18 8.09 2.57 4.79
N GLU A 19 7.91 1.69 5.79
CA GLU A 19 6.87 0.65 5.80
C GLU A 19 5.47 1.27 5.76
N GLN A 20 5.20 2.31 6.56
CA GLN A 20 3.93 3.02 6.56
C GLN A 20 3.61 3.60 5.18
N ARG A 21 4.55 4.32 4.57
CA ARG A 21 4.36 4.93 3.25
C ARG A 21 4.24 3.90 2.14
N ALA A 22 4.98 2.81 2.20
CA ALA A 22 4.82 1.70 1.27
C ALA A 22 3.40 1.13 1.32
N GLY A 23 2.82 1.01 2.53
CA GLY A 23 1.43 0.61 2.71
C GLY A 23 0.43 1.58 2.11
N GLU A 24 0.66 2.88 2.29
CA GLU A 24 -0.16 3.94 1.69
C GLU A 24 -0.15 3.88 0.16
N VAL A 25 1.04 3.71 -0.45
CA VAL A 25 1.17 3.54 -1.91
C VAL A 25 0.39 2.34 -2.41
N ILE A 26 0.54 1.18 -1.77
CA ILE A 26 -0.19 -0.03 -2.17
C ILE A 26 -1.71 0.19 -2.01
N LEU A 27 -2.13 0.85 -0.93
CA LEU A 27 -3.54 1.13 -0.67
C LEU A 27 -4.13 2.07 -1.72
N ASP A 28 -3.43 3.13 -2.10
CA ASP A 28 -3.87 4.08 -3.12
C ASP A 28 -3.95 3.41 -4.51
N ASN A 29 -2.95 2.57 -4.84
CA ASN A 29 -2.97 1.75 -6.04
C ASN A 29 -4.12 0.73 -6.03
N ALA A 30 -4.46 0.16 -4.87
CA ALA A 30 -5.60 -0.74 -4.75
C ALA A 30 -6.94 -0.01 -4.86
N ARG A 31 -7.07 1.18 -4.26
CA ARG A 31 -8.28 2.02 -4.33
C ARG A 31 -8.56 2.52 -5.74
N SER A 32 -7.53 2.95 -6.48
CA SER A 32 -7.70 3.42 -7.86
C SER A 32 -8.22 2.33 -8.81
N ARG A 33 -7.94 1.06 -8.47
CA ARG A 33 -8.36 -0.14 -9.20
C ARG A 33 -9.62 -0.79 -8.65
N ALA A 34 -10.02 -0.43 -7.44
CA ALA A 34 -11.19 -1.01 -6.79
C ALA A 34 -12.47 -0.70 -7.60
N PRO A 35 -13.40 -1.66 -7.71
CA PRO A 35 -14.66 -1.44 -8.40
C PRO A 35 -15.48 -0.29 -7.82
N LYS A 36 -15.88 0.64 -8.69
CA LYS A 36 -16.66 1.84 -8.31
C LYS A 36 -18.15 1.55 -8.39
N LEU A 37 -18.65 0.64 -7.55
CA LEU A 37 -20.08 0.35 -7.42
C LEU A 37 -20.73 1.23 -6.34
N SER A 38 -20.07 1.35 -5.20
CA SER A 38 -20.36 2.28 -4.10
C SER A 38 -19.03 2.77 -3.51
N GLY A 39 -19.03 3.98 -2.94
CA GLY A 39 -17.86 4.55 -2.25
C GLY A 39 -17.36 3.66 -1.10
N ASP A 40 -18.27 2.94 -0.45
CA ASP A 40 -18.00 2.10 0.73
C ASP A 40 -16.84 1.11 0.55
N LEU A 41 -16.64 0.56 -0.66
CA LEU A 41 -15.49 -0.32 -0.89
C LEU A 41 -14.19 0.45 -0.80
N ILE A 42 -14.07 1.55 -1.54
CA ILE A 42 -12.86 2.38 -1.58
C ILE A 42 -12.54 2.92 -0.18
N ASP A 43 -13.58 3.36 0.52
CA ASP A 43 -13.48 3.96 1.85
C ASP A 43 -13.11 2.92 2.92
N SER A 44 -13.47 1.65 2.73
CA SER A 44 -13.12 0.54 3.64
C SER A 44 -11.66 0.09 3.57
N GLY A 45 -10.88 0.65 2.65
CA GLY A 45 -9.48 0.28 2.46
C GLY A 45 -8.58 0.77 3.61
N SER A 46 -7.69 -0.10 4.08
CA SER A 46 -6.74 0.21 5.16
C SER A 46 -5.37 -0.42 4.93
N ALA A 47 -4.33 0.28 5.39
CA ALA A 47 -2.96 -0.23 5.48
C ALA A 47 -2.54 -0.30 6.95
N ASP A 48 -1.98 -1.42 7.37
CA ASP A 48 -1.51 -1.67 8.74
C ASP A 48 -0.05 -2.16 8.72
N VAL A 49 0.79 -1.55 9.54
CA VAL A 49 2.19 -1.95 9.71
C VAL A 49 2.31 -2.82 10.96
N GLY A 50 2.60 -4.10 10.75
CA GLY A 50 2.81 -5.07 11.83
C GLY A 50 4.25 -5.54 11.94
N SER A 51 4.52 -6.38 12.94
CA SER A 51 5.84 -6.99 13.16
C SER A 51 6.34 -7.88 12.02
N ARG A 52 5.45 -8.31 11.13
CA ARG A 52 5.76 -9.15 9.95
C ARG A 52 5.72 -8.37 8.63
N GLY A 53 5.63 -7.03 8.70
CA GLY A 53 5.57 -6.15 7.54
C GLY A 53 4.21 -5.49 7.37
N VAL A 54 3.95 -5.04 6.14
CA VAL A 54 2.80 -4.21 5.78
C VAL A 54 1.65 -5.08 5.29
N ARG A 55 0.45 -4.83 5.79
CA ARG A 55 -0.80 -5.47 5.35
C ARG A 55 -1.72 -4.42 4.75
N VAL A 56 -2.23 -4.68 3.55
CA VAL A 56 -3.23 -3.85 2.88
C VAL A 56 -4.46 -4.68 2.57
N GLY A 57 -5.63 -4.13 2.87
CA GLY A 57 -6.89 -4.83 2.69
C GLY A 57 -8.10 -3.91 2.71
N PHE A 58 -9.27 -4.50 2.53
CA PHE A 58 -10.56 -3.84 2.50
C PHE A 58 -11.52 -4.58 3.43
N SER A 59 -12.23 -3.85 4.29
CA SER A 59 -13.15 -4.46 5.28
C SER A 59 -14.57 -4.66 4.78
N ALA A 60 -14.96 -4.05 3.64
CA ALA A 60 -16.27 -4.24 3.06
C ALA A 60 -16.54 -5.73 2.76
N GLU A 61 -17.69 -6.25 3.19
CA GLU A 61 -18.04 -7.68 3.10
C GLU A 61 -17.94 -8.23 1.67
N TYR A 62 -18.28 -7.40 0.68
CA TYR A 62 -18.25 -7.76 -0.72
C TYR A 62 -16.88 -7.56 -1.39
N ALA A 63 -15.86 -7.05 -0.68
CA ALA A 63 -14.53 -6.78 -1.24
C ALA A 63 -13.90 -8.05 -1.87
N VAL A 64 -13.98 -9.18 -1.16
CA VAL A 64 -13.47 -10.47 -1.66
C VAL A 64 -14.21 -10.89 -2.93
N LYS A 65 -15.55 -10.81 -2.92
CA LYS A 65 -16.38 -11.18 -4.08
C LYS A 65 -16.02 -10.31 -5.28
N GLN A 66 -15.83 -9.00 -5.08
CA GLN A 66 -15.46 -8.08 -6.16
C GLN A 66 -14.04 -8.34 -6.66
N ASN A 67 -13.07 -8.60 -5.77
CA ASN A 67 -11.68 -8.88 -6.16
C ASN A 67 -11.59 -10.10 -7.08
N PHE A 68 -12.39 -11.14 -6.87
CA PHE A 68 -12.35 -12.35 -7.70
C PHE A 68 -13.41 -12.40 -8.83
N LYS A 69 -14.25 -11.37 -8.97
CA LYS A 69 -15.33 -11.35 -9.97
C LYS A 69 -14.78 -11.44 -11.39
N LYS A 70 -15.20 -12.45 -12.16
CA LYS A 70 -14.74 -12.66 -13.54
C LYS A 70 -15.31 -11.64 -14.55
N GLN A 71 -16.50 -11.11 -14.27
CA GLN A 71 -17.17 -10.15 -15.16
C GLN A 71 -16.65 -8.72 -14.95
N ARG A 72 -16.67 -7.93 -16.03
CA ARG A 72 -16.26 -6.52 -16.03
C ARG A 72 -17.13 -5.72 -15.06
N HIS A 73 -16.50 -4.87 -14.24
CA HIS A 73 -17.22 -4.01 -13.31
C HIS A 73 -17.89 -2.85 -14.08
N PRO A 74 -19.22 -2.68 -14.02
CA PRO A 74 -19.94 -1.67 -14.80
C PRO A 74 -19.46 -0.23 -14.55
N GLY A 75 -19.09 0.08 -13.32
CA GLY A 75 -18.53 1.39 -12.92
C GLY A 75 -17.01 1.52 -13.13
N GLY A 76 -16.38 0.57 -13.81
CA GLY A 76 -14.92 0.47 -13.90
C GLY A 76 -14.29 -0.21 -12.68
N GLY A 77 -12.97 -0.35 -12.74
CA GLY A 77 -12.18 -1.14 -11.80
C GLY A 77 -11.76 -2.50 -12.37
N ASP A 78 -10.87 -3.15 -11.63
CA ASP A 78 -10.15 -4.34 -12.06
C ASP A 78 -10.54 -5.59 -11.28
N ARG A 79 -10.54 -6.73 -11.98
CA ARG A 79 -10.42 -8.03 -11.32
C ARG A 79 -9.03 -8.14 -10.69
N LEU A 80 -8.96 -8.75 -9.52
CA LEU A 80 -7.77 -8.92 -8.70
C LEU A 80 -7.09 -7.58 -8.38
N PHE A 81 -7.87 -6.51 -8.18
CA PHE A 81 -7.34 -5.16 -7.93
C PHE A 81 -6.33 -5.12 -6.78
N LEU A 82 -6.52 -5.91 -5.72
CA LEU A 82 -5.54 -6.03 -4.63
C LEU A 82 -4.23 -6.67 -5.10
N ASN A 83 -4.32 -7.80 -5.81
CA ASN A 83 -3.13 -8.53 -6.25
C ASN A 83 -2.36 -7.73 -7.30
N LYS A 84 -3.08 -7.04 -8.20
CA LYS A 84 -2.49 -6.14 -9.18
C LYS A 84 -1.81 -4.96 -8.52
N ALA A 85 -2.45 -4.33 -7.52
CA ALA A 85 -1.83 -3.25 -6.78
C ALA A 85 -0.51 -3.69 -6.13
N VAL A 86 -0.46 -4.86 -5.49
CA VAL A 86 0.78 -5.39 -4.92
C VAL A 86 1.82 -5.68 -6.00
N ALA A 87 1.44 -6.34 -7.10
CA ALA A 87 2.36 -6.73 -8.17
C ALA A 87 2.97 -5.51 -8.90
N GLU A 88 2.20 -4.43 -9.06
CA GLU A 88 2.60 -3.26 -9.85
C GLU A 88 3.22 -2.15 -9.00
N SER A 89 3.07 -2.17 -7.66
CA SER A 89 3.65 -1.15 -6.76
C SER A 89 5.14 -1.34 -6.48
N GLY A 90 5.76 -2.45 -6.91
CA GLY A 90 7.14 -2.80 -6.58
C GLY A 90 8.16 -1.67 -6.81
N PRO A 91 8.26 -1.10 -8.03
CA PRO A 91 9.18 0.01 -8.30
C PRO A 91 8.93 1.27 -7.46
N GLU A 92 7.66 1.58 -7.18
CA GLU A 92 7.27 2.76 -6.40
C GLU A 92 7.60 2.58 -4.91
N ILE A 93 7.36 1.39 -4.36
CA ILE A 93 7.75 1.01 -3.00
C ILE A 93 9.27 1.10 -2.82
N GLU A 94 10.05 0.58 -3.78
CA GLU A 94 11.50 0.66 -3.74
C GLU A 94 12.00 2.10 -3.66
N GLN A 95 11.38 3.01 -4.43
CA GLN A 95 11.68 4.43 -4.39
C GLN A 95 11.32 5.06 -3.04
N VAL A 96 10.14 4.77 -2.49
CA VAL A 96 9.71 5.26 -1.17
C VAL A 96 10.69 4.83 -0.07
N ILE A 97 11.11 3.57 -0.08
CA ILE A 97 12.08 3.05 0.89
C ILE A 97 13.43 3.75 0.72
N ALA A 98 13.91 3.87 -0.52
CA ALA A 98 15.17 4.54 -0.80
C ALA A 98 15.16 6.01 -0.34
N ASP A 99 14.06 6.73 -0.54
CA ASP A 99 13.93 8.13 -0.14
C ASP A 99 13.90 8.31 1.38
N GLU A 100 13.21 7.44 2.12
CA GLU A 100 13.22 7.50 3.58
C GLU A 100 14.59 7.14 4.17
N LEU A 101 15.31 6.19 3.57
CA LEU A 101 16.68 5.87 3.96
C LEU A 101 17.65 7.00 3.61
N ARG A 102 17.54 7.64 2.45
CA ARG A 102 18.37 8.80 2.07
C ARG A 102 18.17 9.99 3.00
N ARG A 103 16.94 10.26 3.42
CA ARG A 103 16.65 11.35 4.39
C ARG A 103 17.24 11.10 5.77
N PHE A 104 17.58 9.84 6.07
CA PHE A 104 18.18 9.45 7.33
C PHE A 104 19.72 9.55 7.33
N LEU A 105 20.36 9.42 6.17
CA LEU A 105 21.82 9.52 5.99
C LEU A 105 22.31 10.97 6.03
#